data_AF-A0A7V6C0R5-F1
#
_entry.id   AF-A0A7V6C0R5-F1
#
_cell.length_a   1.000
_cell.length_b   1.000
_cell.length_c   1.000
_cell.angle_alpha   90.00
_cell.angle_beta   90.00
_cell.angle_gamma   90.00
#
_symmetry.space_group_name_H-M   'P 1'
#
loop_
_entity.id
_entity.type
_entity.pdbx_description
1 polymer ?
#
loop_
_entity_poly.entity_id
_entity_poly.type
_entity_poly.pdbx_seq_one_letter_code
_entity_poly.pdbx_strand_id
1 'polypeptide(L)' 'MNTNLSKIKVGILGASGYAGAALIRRLLKHSLVDIVAIGSRQYESKAIATAWPQFAGLLDLKFVNNDE' A
#
# COMPACT_ATOMS: atom_id res chain seq x y z
N MET A 1 -9.15 20.38 -21.38
CA MET A 1 -8.46 20.56 -20.08
C MET A 1 -7.45 19.43 -19.97
N ASN A 2 -6.16 19.75 -20.15
CA ASN A 2 -5.10 18.76 -20.21
C ASN A 2 -4.56 18.52 -18.80
N THR A 3 -5.16 17.61 -18.05
CA THR A 3 -4.66 17.23 -16.73
C THR A 3 -3.59 16.15 -16.88
N ASN A 4 -2.36 16.59 -17.19
CA ASN A 4 -1.15 15.82 -16.87
C ASN A 4 -0.96 15.81 -15.34
N LEU A 5 -1.83 15.10 -14.63
CA LEU A 5 -1.70 14.90 -13.17
C LEU A 5 -0.84 13.66 -12.95
N SER A 6 0.43 13.85 -12.61
CA SER A 6 1.27 12.80 -12.05
C SER A 6 0.62 12.25 -10.78
N LYS A 7 0.53 10.92 -10.66
CA LYS A 7 -0.04 10.28 -9.46
C LYS A 7 0.69 10.71 -8.19
N ILE A 8 -0.05 10.93 -7.11
CA ILE A 8 0.47 11.19 -5.78
C ILE A 8 1.00 9.88 -5.21
N LYS A 9 2.29 9.86 -4.84
CA LYS A 9 2.93 8.72 -4.19
C LYS A 9 2.56 8.69 -2.71
N VAL A 10 2.08 7.54 -2.23
CA VAL A 10 1.61 7.36 -0.85
C VAL A 10 2.30 6.16 -0.20
N GLY A 11 2.79 6.38 1.02
CA GLY A 11 3.23 5.32 1.95
C GLY A 11 2.20 5.10 3.06
N ILE A 12 1.99 3.85 3.48
CA ILE A 12 1.00 3.50 4.52
C ILE A 12 1.68 2.78 5.67
N LEU A 13 1.78 3.44 6.83
CA LEU A 13 2.29 2.84 8.07
C LEU A 13 1.17 2.11 8.81
N GLY A 14 1.47 0.94 9.38
CA GLY A 14 0.44 0.10 9.99
C GLY A 14 -0.47 -0.57 8.96
N ALA A 15 0.05 -0.82 7.75
CA ALA A 15 -0.69 -1.44 6.64
C ALA A 15 -1.19 -2.86 6.95
N SER A 16 -0.60 -3.54 7.95
CA SER A 16 -1.07 -4.83 8.45
C SER A 16 -2.28 -4.75 9.38
N GLY A 17 -2.68 -3.55 9.82
CA GLY A 17 -3.92 -3.35 10.59
C GLY A 17 -5.15 -3.24 9.69
N TYR A 18 -6.34 -3.49 10.24
CA TYR A 18 -7.60 -3.40 9.48
C TYR A 18 -7.87 -2.02 8.88
N ALA A 19 -7.49 -0.95 9.59
CA ALA A 19 -7.57 0.42 9.06
C ALA A 19 -6.64 0.60 7.85
N GLY A 20 -5.41 0.08 7.93
CA GLY A 20 -4.46 0.07 6.82
C GLY A 20 -5.00 -0.68 5.61
N ALA A 21 -5.59 -1.86 5.82
CA ALA A 21 -6.22 -2.64 4.76
C ALA A 21 -7.39 -1.91 4.09
N ALA A 22 -8.25 -1.25 4.88
CA ALA A 22 -9.35 -0.45 4.35
C ALA A 22 -8.83 0.73 3.51
N LEU A 23 -7.77 1.39 3.97
CA LEU A 23 -7.12 2.48 3.24
C LEU A 23 -6.52 1.98 1.91
N ILE A 24 -5.78 0.86 1.92
CA ILE A 24 -5.24 0.23 0.70
C ILE A 24 -6.37 -0.07 -0.28
N ARG A 25 -7.45 -0.71 0.17
CA ARG A 25 -8.62 -1.02 -0.67
C ARG A 25 -9.24 0.23 -1.30
N ARG A 26 -9.25 1.37 -0.59
CA ARG A 26 -9.78 2.63 -1.11
C ARG A 26 -8.83 3.27 -2.12
N LEU A 27 -7.54 3.33 -1.80
CA LEU A 27 -6.51 3.99 -2.62
C LEU A 27 -6.20 3.21 -3.90
N LEU A 28 -6.28 1.88 -3.89
CA LEU A 28 -6.13 1.05 -5.11
C LEU A 28 -7.14 1.41 -6.21
N LYS A 29 -8.28 2.01 -5.85
CA LYS A 29 -9.31 2.45 -6.80
C LYS A 29 -9.20 3.93 -7.21
N HIS A 30 -8.19 4.64 -6.70
CA HIS A 30 -8.06 6.08 -6.89
C HIS A 30 -7.09 6.38 -8.04
N SER A 31 -7.61 6.95 -9.14
CA SER A 31 -6.84 7.16 -10.38
C SER A 31 -5.61 8.06 -10.23
N LEU A 32 -5.62 8.96 -9.25
CA LEU A 32 -4.53 9.91 -8.99
C LEU A 32 -3.57 9.48 -7.88
N VAL A 33 -3.64 8.24 -7.39
CA VAL A 33 -2.77 7.75 -6.30
C VAL A 33 -1.96 6.55 -6.78
N ASP A 34 -0.72 6.49 -6.29
CA ASP A 34 0.17 5.35 -6.42
C ASP A 34 0.68 4.95 -5.03
N ILE A 35 0.39 3.73 -4.60
CA ILE A 35 0.87 3.21 -3.31
C ILE A 35 2.27 2.69 -3.56
N VAL A 36 3.27 3.34 -2.96
CA VAL A 36 4.68 3.03 -3.21
C VAL A 36 5.37 2.33 -2.03
N ALA A 37 4.77 2.38 -0.84
CA ALA A 37 5.32 1.74 0.35
C ALA A 37 4.22 1.32 1.32
N ILE A 38 4.42 0.19 1.99
CA ILE A 38 3.57 -0.29 3.08
C ILE A 38 4.46 -0.67 4.27
N GLY A 39 4.09 -0.25 5.45
CA GLY A 39 4.88 -0.41 6.68
C GLY A 39 4.24 -1.37 7.66
N SER A 40 5.03 -2.32 8.17
CA SER A 40 4.63 -3.18 9.30
C SER A 40 5.84 -3.85 9.95
N ARG A 41 5.95 -3.74 11.28
CA ARG A 41 6.99 -4.43 12.06
C ARG A 41 6.77 -5.94 12.14
N GLN A 42 5.50 -6.39 12.22
CA GLN A 42 5.17 -7.80 12.34
C GLN A 42 5.37 -8.58 11.04
N TYR A 43 5.25 -7.89 9.90
CA TYR A 43 5.28 -8.50 8.56
C TYR A 43 6.47 -8.05 7.72
N GLU A 44 7.50 -7.47 8.35
CA GLU A 44 8.69 -6.98 7.68
C GLU A 44 9.24 -7.97 6.63
N SER A 45 9.59 -7.44 5.45
CA SER A 45 10.06 -8.17 4.27
C SER A 45 9.09 -9.19 3.67
N LYS A 46 7.92 -9.42 4.27
CA LYS A 46 6.88 -10.28 3.71
C LYS A 46 6.05 -9.52 2.69
N ALA A 47 5.54 -10.25 1.70
CA ALA A 47 4.61 -9.69 0.72
C ALA A 47 3.29 -9.29 1.40
N ILE A 48 2.60 -8.29 0.85
CA ILE A 48 1.27 -7.90 1.35
C ILE A 48 0.29 -9.08 1.38
N ALA A 49 0.39 -9.99 0.41
CA ALA A 49 -0.43 -11.19 0.30
C ALA A 49 -0.32 -12.11 1.53
N THR A 50 0.78 -12.03 2.29
CA THR A 50 0.95 -12.81 3.53
C THR A 50 0.02 -12.35 4.65
N ALA A 51 -0.28 -11.05 4.74
CA ALA A 51 -1.27 -10.51 5.69
C ALA A 51 -2.67 -10.42 5.07
N TRP A 52 -2.74 -10.13 3.78
CA TRP A 52 -3.96 -9.82 3.03
C TRP A 52 -3.98 -10.52 1.67
N PRO A 53 -4.36 -11.82 1.61
CA PRO A 53 -4.39 -12.58 0.37
C PRO A 53 -5.24 -11.94 -0.74
N GLN A 54 -6.28 -11.18 -0.37
CA GLN A 54 -7.15 -10.46 -1.30
C GLN A 54 -6.47 -9.35 -2.11
N PHE A 55 -5.26 -8.93 -1.72
CA PHE A 55 -4.46 -7.95 -2.46
C PHE A 55 -3.41 -8.59 -3.38
N ALA A 56 -3.30 -9.92 -3.40
CA ALA A 56 -2.41 -10.63 -4.31
C ALA A 56 -2.75 -10.28 -5.78
N GLY A 57 -1.72 -9.93 -6.56
CA GLY A 57 -1.89 -9.50 -7.96
C GLY A 57 -2.48 -8.09 -8.16
N LEU A 58 -2.95 -7.44 -7.09
CA LEU A 58 -3.43 -6.05 -7.12
C LEU A 58 -2.38 -5.07 -6.60
N LEU A 59 -1.57 -5.51 -5.63
CA LEU A 59 -0.50 -4.72 -5.05
C LEU A 59 0.72 -5.63 -4.82
N ASP A 60 1.81 -5.36 -5.51
CA ASP A 60 3.06 -6.12 -5.39
C ASP A 60 4.07 -5.34 -4.56
N LEU A 61 3.79 -5.22 -3.26
CA LEU A 61 4.66 -4.58 -2.28
C LEU A 61 4.98 -5.54 -1.13
N LYS A 62 6.18 -5.37 -0.58
CA LYS A 62 6.60 -5.97 0.67
C LYS A 62 6.48 -4.95 1.79
N PHE A 63 6.18 -5.43 3.00
CA PHE A 63 6.22 -4.56 4.18
C PHE A 63 7.66 -4.14 4.46
N VAL A 64 7.87 -2.85 4.64
CA VAL A 64 9.14 -2.26 5.08
C VAL A 64 9.03 -1.83 6.53
N ASN A 65 10.15 -1.83 7.25
CA ASN A 65 10.23 -1.12 8.51
C ASN A 65 10.56 0.35 8.22
N ASN A 66 10.15 1.23 9.12
CA ASN A 66 10.27 2.69 8.99
C ASN A 66 11.55 3.23 9.62
N ASP A 67 12.47 2.35 9.98
CA ASP A 67 13.72 2.65 10.69
C ASP A 67 14.92 2.85 9.73
N GLU A 68 14.67 2.94 8.42
CA GLU A 68 15.62 3.35 7.37
C GLU A 68 15.02 4.41 6.43
#